data_AF-W6T6C1-F1
#
_entry.id   AF-W6T6C1-F1
#
_cell.length_a   1.000
_cell.length_b   1.000
_cell.length_c   1.000
_cell.angle_alpha   90.00
_cell.angle_beta   90.00
_cell.angle_gamma   90.00
#
_symmetry.space_group_name_H-M   'P 1'
#
loop_
_entity.id
_entity.type
_entity.pdbx_description
1 polymer ?
#
loop_
_entity_poly.entity_id
_entity_poly.type
_entity_poly.pdbx_seq_one_letter_code
_entity_poly.pdbx_strand_id
1 'polypeptide(L)'
;MSVQLKQVGSERILPVPSHIKPRASEYEVYQNRDDQLIYTPKTVNIFLDDAFAAMHDFTQTEAVSHFNQREWRVIRPKIIAWGRLDCMD
;
A
#
# COMPACT_ATOMS: atom_id res chain seq x y z
N MET A 1 -6.60 23.64 -17.62
CA MET A 1 -6.42 24.51 -16.44
C MET A 1 -5.07 24.19 -15.82
N SER A 2 -4.29 25.21 -15.46
CA SER A 2 -2.93 25.06 -14.93
C SER A 2 -2.79 25.83 -13.63
N VAL A 3 -2.10 25.25 -12.65
CA VAL A 3 -1.72 25.91 -11.40
C VAL A 3 -0.21 26.01 -11.32
N GLN A 4 0.30 27.04 -10.65
CA GLN A 4 1.74 27.25 -10.47
C GLN A 4 2.15 26.89 -9.05
N LEU A 5 3.30 26.24 -8.93
CA LEU A 5 3.93 25.97 -7.65
C LEU A 5 4.38 27.28 -7.01
N LYS A 6 3.94 27.54 -5.78
CA LYS A 6 4.34 28.73 -5.02
C LYS A 6 5.32 28.33 -3.92
N GLN A 7 6.34 29.15 -3.71
CA GLN A 7 7.21 29.02 -2.55
C GLN A 7 6.71 29.95 -1.44
N VAL A 8 6.45 29.39 -0.26
CA VAL A 8 6.03 30.12 0.94
C VAL A 8 6.94 29.70 2.08
N GLY A 9 7.89 30.57 2.43
CA GLY A 9 8.96 30.23 3.36
C GLY A 9 9.82 29.08 2.83
N SER A 10 9.93 28.01 3.62
CA SER A 10 10.62 26.77 3.25
C SER A 10 9.75 25.77 2.49
N GLU A 11 8.44 26.04 2.34
CA GLU A 11 7.49 25.11 1.77
C GLU A 11 7.15 25.42 0.31
N ARG A 12 6.78 24.38 -0.43
CA ARG A 12 6.28 24.47 -1.81
C ARG A 12 4.81 24.07 -1.81
N ILE A 13 3.96 24.99 -2.24
CA ILE A 13 2.51 24.87 -2.17
C ILE A 13 1.93 24.84 -3.59
N LEU A 14 1.12 23.82 -3.88
CA LEU A 14 0.27 23.77 -5.06
C LEU A 14 -1.14 24.26 -4.69
N PRO A 15 -1.57 25.44 -5.19
CA PRO A 15 -2.89 25.95 -4.87
C PRO A 15 -3.97 25.10 -5.53
N VAL A 16 -4.98 24.70 -4.76
CA VAL A 16 -6.16 23.98 -5.26
C VAL A 16 -7.16 25.00 -5.84
N PRO A 17 -7.57 24.86 -7.11
CA PRO A 17 -8.56 25.74 -7.72
C PRO A 17 -9.92 25.73 -7.02
N SER A 18 -10.59 26.88 -6.94
CA SER A 18 -11.79 27.10 -6.11
C SER A 18 -13.04 26.27 -6.46
N HIS A 19 -13.13 25.74 -7.69
CA HIS A 19 -14.25 24.88 -8.08
C HIS A 19 -14.05 23.42 -7.61
N ILE A 20 -12.83 23.03 -7.25
CA ILE A 20 -12.57 21.74 -6.60
C ILE A 20 -12.91 21.92 -5.12
N LYS A 21 -13.86 21.13 -4.62
CA LYS A 21 -14.24 21.11 -3.21
C LYS A 21 -13.52 19.95 -2.52
N PRO A 22 -12.46 20.20 -1.73
CA PRO A 22 -11.77 19.15 -0.99
C PRO A 22 -12.76 18.47 -0.03
N ARG A 23 -12.74 17.13 0.03
CA ARG A 23 -13.62 16.35 0.92
C ARG A 23 -12.95 16.01 2.26
N ALA A 24 -11.63 16.14 2.34
CA ALA A 24 -10.83 15.92 3.53
C ALA A 24 -9.86 17.09 3.76
N SER A 25 -9.36 17.20 4.99
CA SER A 25 -8.30 18.14 5.39
C SER A 25 -6.89 17.55 5.22
N GLU A 26 -6.76 16.23 5.24
CA GLU A 26 -5.48 15.51 5.14
C GLU A 26 -5.46 14.60 3.91
N TYR A 27 -4.30 14.55 3.25
CA TYR A 27 -4.07 13.74 2.06
C TYR A 27 -2.72 13.05 2.16
N GLU A 28 -2.67 11.81 1.69
CA GLU A 28 -1.42 11.12 1.38
C GLU A 28 -0.97 11.51 -0.02
N VAL A 29 0.34 11.69 -0.20
CA VAL A 29 0.94 12.19 -1.45
C VAL A 29 1.91 11.15 -1.99
N TYR A 30 1.73 10.78 -3.26
CA TYR A 30 2.60 9.85 -3.95
C TYR A 30 2.97 10.38 -5.34
N GLN A 31 4.19 10.12 -5.77
CA GLN A 31 4.63 10.36 -7.14
C GLN A 31 4.67 9.03 -7.89
N ASN A 32 3.93 8.93 -8.99
CA ASN A 32 3.97 7.75 -9.85
C ASN A 32 5.20 7.78 -10.78
N ARG A 33 5.35 6.74 -11.63
CA ARG A 33 6.47 6.65 -12.59
C ARG A 33 6.40 7.69 -13.72
N ASP A 34 5.24 8.30 -13.93
CA ASP A 34 4.98 9.30 -14.97
C ASP A 34 5.03 10.74 -14.40
N ASP A 35 5.69 10.92 -13.26
CA ASP A 35 5.81 12.20 -12.53
C ASP A 35 4.48 12.85 -12.12
N GLN A 36 3.41 12.06 -12.03
CA GLN A 36 2.12 12.53 -11.55
C GLN A 36 2.12 12.51 -10.02
N LEU A 37 1.76 13.66 -9.44
CA LEU A 37 1.47 13.77 -8.02
C LEU A 37 0.01 13.42 -7.76
N ILE A 38 -0.21 12.33 -7.04
CA ILE A 38 -1.52 11.84 -6.66
C ILE A 38 -1.76 12.17 -5.19
N TYR A 39 -2.86 12.86 -4.92
CA TYR A 39 -3.32 13.21 -3.58
C TYR A 39 -4.56 12.39 -3.25
N THR A 40 -4.45 11.49 -2.29
CA THR A 40 -5.56 10.64 -1.85
C THR A 40 -6.02 11.10 -0.47
N PRO A 41 -7.32 11.34 -0.25
CA PRO A 41 -7.84 11.66 1.08
C PRO A 41 -7.41 10.61 2.09
N LYS A 42 -6.77 11.04 3.18
CA LYS A 42 -6.37 10.13 4.24
C LYS A 42 -7.63 9.53 4.87
N THR A 43 -7.78 8.23 4.71
CA THR A 43 -8.96 7.49 5.17
C THR A 43 -8.55 6.59 6.32
N VAL A 44 -9.39 6.50 7.35
CA VAL A 44 -9.15 5.55 8.44
C VAL A 44 -9.30 4.14 7.89
N ASN A 45 -8.26 3.32 8.06
CA ASN A 45 -8.31 1.93 7.67
C ASN A 45 -9.18 1.16 8.68
N ILE A 46 -10.39 0.77 8.26
CA ILE A 46 -11.33 0.01 9.08
C ILE A 46 -10.78 -1.36 9.50
N PHE A 47 -9.83 -1.94 8.77
CA PHE A 47 -9.20 -3.20 9.15
C PHE A 47 -8.21 -3.08 10.31
N LEU A 48 -7.85 -1.84 10.68
CA LEU A 48 -7.05 -1.54 11.87
C LEU A 48 -7.93 -1.07 13.04
N ASP A 49 -9.24 -0.96 12.84
CA ASP A 49 -10.18 -0.69 13.92
C ASP A 49 -10.45 -2.00 14.67
N ASP A 50 -10.06 -2.06 15.94
CA ASP A 50 -10.22 -3.24 16.79
C ASP A 50 -11.69 -3.68 16.89
N ALA A 51 -12.65 -2.74 16.87
CA ALA A 51 -14.07 -3.06 16.91
C ALA A 51 -14.53 -3.71 15.61
N PHE A 52 -14.06 -3.21 14.46
CA PHE A 52 -14.34 -3.82 13.16
C PHE A 52 -13.70 -5.20 13.06
N ALA A 53 -12.43 -5.34 13.46
CA ALA A 53 -11.71 -6.61 13.41
C ALA A 53 -12.37 -7.69 14.27
N ALA A 54 -12.91 -7.33 15.44
CA ALA A 54 -13.62 -8.26 16.31
C ALA A 54 -14.99 -8.71 15.77
N MET A 55 -15.63 -7.91 14.92
CA MET A 55 -16.97 -8.19 14.37
C MET A 55 -16.95 -9.05 13.09
N HIS A 56 -15.80 -9.24 12.46
CA HIS A 56 -15.68 -9.89 11.16
C HIS A 56 -14.79 -11.14 11.22
N ASP A 57 -15.24 -12.21 10.56
CA ASP A 57 -14.47 -13.43 10.39
C ASP A 57 -13.55 -13.29 9.16
N PHE A 58 -12.24 -13.27 9.39
CA PHE A 58 -11.22 -13.21 8.34
C PHE A 58 -10.71 -14.60 7.93
N THR A 59 -11.34 -15.68 8.41
CA THR A 59 -10.99 -17.03 7.97
C THR A 59 -11.61 -17.33 6.61
N GLN A 60 -10.81 -17.83 5.68
CA GLN A 60 -11.28 -18.28 4.38
C GLN A 60 -11.18 -19.81 4.32
N THR A 61 -12.34 -20.48 4.24
CA THR A 61 -12.45 -21.95 4.24
C THR A 61 -12.35 -22.57 2.83
N GLU A 62 -12.13 -21.76 1.79
CA GLU A 62 -12.02 -22.27 0.42
C GLU A 62 -10.97 -23.38 0.35
N ALA A 63 -11.39 -24.52 -0.21
CA ALA A 63 -10.48 -25.61 -0.46
C ALA A 63 -9.41 -25.12 -1.44
N VAL A 64 -8.15 -25.14 -1.01
CA VAL A 64 -6.99 -25.05 -1.90
C VAL A 64 -6.93 -26.34 -2.72
N SER A 65 -7.95 -26.57 -3.56
CA SER A 65 -8.09 -27.73 -4.44
C SER A 65 -7.27 -27.52 -5.70
N HIS A 66 -5.97 -27.27 -5.52
CA HIS A 66 -4.88 -27.56 -6.46
C HIS A 66 -3.54 -27.10 -5.83
N PHE A 67 -3.13 -27.74 -4.73
CA PHE A 67 -1.71 -27.93 -4.49
C PHE A 67 -1.41 -29.41 -4.71
N ASN A 68 -0.87 -29.70 -5.88
CA ASN A 68 -0.32 -31.01 -6.20
C ASN A 68 0.75 -31.29 -5.14
N GLN A 69 0.52 -32.31 -4.33
CA GLN A 69 1.38 -32.66 -3.19
C GLN A 69 2.76 -33.05 -3.71
N ARG A 70 3.70 -32.10 -3.72
CA ARG A 70 5.13 -32.40 -3.60
C ARG A 70 5.61 -31.78 -2.30
N GLU A 71 5.78 -32.67 -1.34
CA GLU A 71 6.39 -32.53 -0.02
C GLU A 71 6.99 -31.15 0.31
N TRP A 72 6.27 -30.36 1.08
CA TRP A 72 6.86 -29.28 1.87
C TRP A 72 7.21 -29.84 3.25
N ARG A 73 8.49 -30.17 3.47
CA ARG A 73 9.00 -30.33 4.84
C ARG A 73 9.00 -28.95 5.49
N VAL A 74 8.26 -28.82 6.59
CA VAL A 74 8.26 -27.63 7.45
C VAL A 74 9.67 -27.46 8.03
N ILE A 75 10.44 -26.51 7.49
CA ILE A 75 11.65 -26.00 8.15
C ILE A 75 11.23 -24.76 8.93
N ARG A 76 11.06 -24.91 10.27
CA ARG A 76 10.91 -23.77 11.19
C ARG A 76 12.21 -22.93 11.22
N PRO A 77 12.14 -21.66 11.63
CA PRO A 77 12.91 -20.58 11.03
C PRO A 77 14.35 -20.55 11.55
N LYS A 78 15.30 -20.54 10.63
CA LYS A 78 16.66 -20.07 10.92
C LYS A 78 17.16 -19.31 9.70
N ILE A 79 17.08 -17.98 9.82
CA ILE A 79 17.97 -16.97 9.23
C ILE A 79 18.46 -17.32 7.81
N ILE A 80 17.84 -16.70 6.80
CA ILE A 80 18.28 -16.77 5.41
C ILE A 80 19.59 -15.97 5.29
N ALA A 81 20.73 -16.66 5.36
CA ALA A 81 21.97 -16.18 4.77
C ALA A 81 21.98 -16.60 3.30
N TRP A 82 22.21 -15.63 2.40
CA TRP A 82 22.22 -15.80 0.95
C TRP A 82 23.27 -16.82 0.50
N GLY A 83 22.85 -17.82 -0.27
CA GLY A 83 23.71 -18.82 -0.91
C GLY A 83 23.32 -19.00 -2.38
N ARG A 84 24.25 -18.60 -3.24
CA ARG A 84 24.26 -18.61 -4.72
C ARG A 84 23.72 -19.92 -5.33
N LEU A 85 22.80 -19.81 -6.30
CA LEU A 85 22.40 -20.92 -7.17
C LEU A 85 23.38 -20.96 -8.35
N ASP A 86 24.27 -21.94 -8.37
CA ASP A 86 24.93 -22.34 -9.61
C ASP A 86 23.93 -23.19 -10.41
N CYS A 87 23.60 -22.71 -11.61
CA CYS A 87 22.90 -23.45 -12.63
C CYS A 87 23.87 -24.47 -13.26
N MET A 88 23.49 -25.74 -13.28
CA MET A 88 24.12 -26.76 -14.11
C MET A 88 23.08 -27.33 -15.08
N ASP A 89 23.45 -27.19 -16.35
CA ASP A 89 23.06 -27.81 -17.63
C ASP A 89 21.90 -28.82 -17.68
#